data_AF-A0A7Y6QCY4-F1
#
_entry.id   AF-A0A7Y6QCY4-F1
#
_cell.length_a   1.000
_cell.length_b   1.000
_cell.length_c   1.000
_cell.angle_alpha   90.00
_cell.angle_beta   90.00
_cell.angle_gamma   90.00
#
_symmetry.space_group_name_H-M   'P 1'
#
loop_
_entity.id
_entity.type
_entity.pdbx_description
1 polymer ?
#
loop_
_entity_poly.entity_id
_entity_poly.type
_entity_poly.pdbx_seq_one_letter_code
_entity_poly.pdbx_strand_id
1 'polypeptide(L)'
;MLPAEPKVGWVFRYSYLWHWQHLEGREEGDKDRPALVLAIIATLEDGAPVVRVLPITHTPPSHPADAVEIPPATKRRLGLDDERSWIVLTESNRFAWPGPDVRPLDTESGYHGPLPPALFEEVKRRFVGLARSQRHRATPRSS
;
A
#
# COMPACT_ATOMS: atom_id res chain seq x y z
N MET A 1 -4.41 17.51 1.61
CA MET A 1 -3.88 17.31 2.98
C MET A 1 -3.07 16.02 3.07
N LEU A 2 -2.10 15.95 4.00
CA LEU A 2 -1.44 14.70 4.36
C LEU A 2 -2.30 13.94 5.40
N PRO A 3 -2.37 12.61 5.34
CA PRO A 3 -3.06 11.84 6.35
C PRO A 3 -2.34 11.90 7.71
N ALA A 4 -3.06 12.39 8.73
CA ALA A 4 -2.49 12.67 10.06
C ALA A 4 -2.03 11.41 10.82
N GLU A 5 -2.85 10.36 10.80
CA GLU A 5 -2.58 9.09 11.50
C GLU A 5 -2.71 7.92 10.53
N PRO A 6 -1.97 6.81 10.73
CA PRO A 6 -2.07 5.64 9.88
C PRO A 6 -3.40 4.89 10.15
N LYS A 7 -4.18 4.67 9.10
CA LYS A 7 -5.46 3.95 9.20
C LYS A 7 -5.40 2.62 8.47
N VAL A 8 -5.37 1.51 9.22
CA VAL A 8 -5.35 0.15 8.65
C VAL A 8 -6.59 -0.09 7.78
N GLY A 9 -6.40 -0.64 6.59
CA GLY A 9 -7.45 -0.88 5.60
C GLY A 9 -7.77 0.33 4.71
N TRP A 10 -7.08 1.46 4.88
CA TRP A 10 -7.31 2.68 4.10
C TRP A 10 -6.31 2.86 2.96
N VAL A 11 -6.78 3.48 1.88
CA VAL A 11 -5.99 3.80 0.69
C VAL A 11 -5.57 5.26 0.71
N PHE A 12 -4.30 5.53 0.48
CA PHE A 12 -3.69 6.88 0.45
C PHE A 12 -2.76 7.03 -0.75
N ARG A 13 -2.33 8.27 -1.04
CA ARG A 13 -1.40 8.57 -2.13
C ARG A 13 0.04 8.46 -1.62
N TYR A 14 0.88 7.72 -2.34
CA TYR A 14 2.24 7.38 -1.90
C TYR A 14 3.20 7.29 -3.09
N SER A 15 4.39 7.87 -2.97
CA SER A 15 5.47 7.68 -3.94
C SER A 15 6.11 6.31 -3.72
N TYR A 16 5.62 5.30 -4.44
CA TYR A 16 6.05 3.92 -4.19
C TYR A 16 7.35 3.60 -4.93
N LEU A 17 8.42 3.35 -4.16
CA LEU A 17 9.67 2.78 -4.65
C LEU A 17 9.59 1.25 -4.64
N TRP A 18 9.75 0.63 -5.82
CA TRP A 18 9.79 -0.83 -5.96
C TRP A 18 11.12 -1.41 -5.46
N HIS A 19 11.11 -2.64 -4.98
CA HIS A 19 12.28 -3.32 -4.41
C HIS A 19 13.44 -3.40 -5.40
N TRP A 20 13.17 -3.67 -6.68
CA TRP A 20 14.22 -3.69 -7.71
C TRP A 20 14.82 -2.31 -7.95
N GLN A 21 14.03 -1.23 -7.86
CA GLN A 21 14.55 0.15 -7.95
C GLN A 21 15.42 0.49 -6.74
N HIS A 22 15.04 0.00 -5.56
CA HIS A 22 15.87 0.13 -4.36
C HIS A 22 17.20 -0.61 -4.49
N LEU A 23 17.19 -1.83 -5.06
CA LEU A 23 18.42 -2.58 -5.38
C LEU A 23 19.30 -1.87 -6.42
N GLU A 24 18.71 -1.09 -7.32
CA GLU A 24 19.43 -0.20 -8.26
C GLU A 24 19.94 1.10 -7.61
N GLY A 25 19.77 1.26 -6.30
CA GLY A 25 20.25 2.42 -5.54
C GLY A 25 19.37 3.67 -5.67
N ARG A 26 18.13 3.54 -6.16
CA ARG A 26 17.19 4.68 -6.21
C ARG A 26 16.60 4.96 -4.85
N GLU A 27 16.46 6.24 -4.53
CA GLU A 27 15.94 6.71 -3.25
C GLU A 27 14.45 7.08 -3.31
N GLU A 28 13.92 7.48 -4.47
CA GLU A 28 12.51 7.88 -4.65
C GLU A 28 11.78 7.02 -5.69
N GLY A 29 10.50 6.77 -5.45
CA GLY A 29 9.61 6.10 -6.41
C GLY A 29 9.33 6.99 -7.62
N ASP A 30 9.38 6.41 -8.82
CA ASP A 30 9.19 7.17 -10.07
C ASP A 30 7.76 7.74 -10.25
N LYS A 31 6.78 7.28 -9.46
CA LYS A 31 5.36 7.65 -9.61
C LYS A 31 4.60 7.63 -8.29
N ASP A 32 3.76 8.64 -8.10
CA ASP A 32 2.70 8.61 -7.09
C ASP A 32 1.67 7.53 -7.46
N ARG A 33 1.36 6.67 -6.49
CA ARG A 33 0.40 5.58 -6.64
C ARG A 33 -0.52 5.52 -5.42
N PRO A 34 -1.75 5.03 -5.58
CA PRO A 34 -2.53 4.62 -4.43
C PRO A 34 -1.83 3.45 -3.72
N ALA A 35 -1.80 3.47 -2.39
CA ALA A 35 -1.27 2.41 -1.56
C ALA A 35 -2.23 2.10 -0.41
N LEU A 36 -2.32 0.84 -0.03
CA LEU A 36 -3.12 0.35 1.09
C LEU A 36 -2.27 0.26 2.35
N VAL A 37 -2.73 0.84 3.46
CA VAL A 37 -2.16 0.55 4.79
C VAL A 37 -2.63 -0.83 5.23
N LEU A 38 -1.73 -1.82 5.18
CA LEU A 38 -2.06 -3.21 5.50
C LEU A 38 -2.08 -3.47 7.01
N ALA A 39 -1.08 -2.95 7.74
CA ALA A 39 -0.94 -3.17 9.18
C ALA A 39 -0.01 -2.13 9.82
N ILE A 40 -0.24 -1.86 11.10
CA ILE A 40 0.80 -1.31 12.00
C ILE A 40 1.54 -2.51 12.57
N ILE A 41 2.85 -2.57 12.37
CA ILE A 41 3.67 -3.75 12.66
C ILE A 41 4.58 -3.59 13.87
N ALA A 42 4.82 -2.35 14.30
CA ALA A 42 5.60 -2.01 15.49
C ALA A 42 5.31 -0.55 15.88
N THR A 43 5.78 -0.19 17.06
CA THR A 43 5.88 1.21 17.51
C THR A 43 7.34 1.43 17.90
N LEU A 44 7.95 2.51 17.39
CA LEU A 44 9.31 2.90 17.75
C LEU A 44 9.36 3.46 19.18
N GLU A 45 10.56 3.63 19.72
CA GLU A 45 10.76 4.13 21.09
C GLU A 45 10.20 5.54 21.30
N ASP A 46 10.20 6.37 20.27
CA ASP A 46 9.62 7.72 20.25
C ASP A 46 8.08 7.72 20.08
N GLY A 47 7.46 6.55 20.00
CA GLY A 47 6.02 6.37 19.82
C GLY A 47 5.56 6.34 18.37
N ALA A 48 6.46 6.52 17.38
CA ALA A 48 6.07 6.53 15.97
C ALA A 48 5.63 5.13 15.50
N PRO A 49 4.43 4.97 14.92
CA PRO A 49 3.98 3.67 14.42
C PRO A 49 4.70 3.31 13.12
N VAL A 50 5.23 2.09 13.06
CA VAL A 50 5.78 1.51 11.83
C VAL A 50 4.66 0.82 11.08
N VAL A 51 4.41 1.26 9.85
CA VAL A 51 3.37 0.69 8.99
C VAL A 51 3.96 -0.24 7.93
N ARG A 52 3.13 -1.15 7.45
CA ARG A 52 3.34 -1.87 6.20
C ARG A 52 2.27 -1.47 5.20
N VAL A 53 2.69 -1.15 3.98
CA VAL A 53 1.79 -0.74 2.90
C VAL A 53 1.95 -1.61 1.66
N LEU A 54 0.86 -1.77 0.91
CA LEU A 54 0.83 -2.51 -0.37
C LEU A 54 0.53 -1.54 -1.52
N PRO A 55 1.28 -1.58 -2.63
CA PRO A 55 1.02 -0.71 -3.76
C PRO A 55 -0.20 -1.18 -4.55
N ILE A 56 -0.89 -0.22 -5.17
CA ILE A 56 -1.92 -0.46 -6.17
C ILE A 56 -1.34 -0.10 -7.55
N THR A 57 -1.55 -0.98 -8.54
CA THR A 57 -1.05 -0.79 -9.91
C THR A 57 -2.10 -1.18 -10.94
N HIS A 58 -2.01 -0.61 -12.15
CA HIS A 58 -2.79 -1.01 -13.33
C HIS A 58 -2.12 -2.14 -14.12
N THR A 59 -0.94 -2.59 -13.70
CA THR A 59 -0.31 -3.75 -14.31
C THR A 59 -0.99 -5.02 -13.81
N PRO A 60 -1.56 -5.87 -14.68
CA PRO A 60 -2.14 -7.13 -14.26
C PRO A 60 -1.06 -8.04 -13.66
N PRO A 61 -1.40 -8.84 -12.63
CA PRO A 61 -0.44 -9.75 -12.03
C PRO A 61 -0.09 -10.89 -12.99
N SER A 62 1.16 -11.32 -12.99
CA SER A 62 1.60 -12.50 -13.77
C SER A 62 0.94 -13.79 -13.28
N HIS A 63 0.60 -13.88 -11.99
CA HIS A 63 -0.13 -15.00 -11.41
C HIS A 63 -1.32 -14.49 -10.56
N PRO A 64 -2.54 -15.05 -10.69
CA PRO A 64 -3.73 -14.55 -9.97
C PRO A 64 -3.63 -14.56 -8.43
N ALA A 65 -2.70 -15.34 -7.88
CA ALA A 65 -2.46 -15.38 -6.43
C ALA A 65 -1.63 -14.18 -5.93
N ASP A 66 -0.95 -13.45 -6.80
CA ASP A 66 0.08 -12.47 -6.44
C ASP A 66 -0.51 -11.06 -6.22
N ALA A 67 -1.77 -10.86 -6.59
CA ALA A 67 -2.48 -9.60 -6.37
C ALA A 67 -3.99 -9.83 -6.14
N VAL A 68 -4.67 -8.81 -5.64
CA VAL A 68 -6.14 -8.77 -5.51
C VAL A 68 -6.68 -7.65 -6.37
N GLU A 69 -7.56 -7.97 -7.30
CA GLU A 69 -8.23 -6.95 -8.12
C GLU A 69 -9.20 -6.14 -7.28
N ILE A 70 -9.20 -4.81 -7.47
CA ILE A 70 -10.14 -3.92 -6.80
C ILE A 70 -11.44 -3.88 -7.63
N PRO A 71 -12.60 -4.25 -7.07
CA PRO A 71 -13.86 -4.20 -7.82
C PRO A 71 -14.18 -2.76 -8.30
N PRO A 72 -14.74 -2.58 -9.51
CA PRO A 72 -15.04 -1.25 -10.05
C PRO A 72 -15.89 -0.37 -9.14
N ALA A 73 -16.88 -0.94 -8.44
CA ALA A 73 -17.70 -0.21 -7.48
C ALA A 73 -16.88 0.33 -6.29
N THR A 74 -15.84 -0.41 -5.86
CA THR A 74 -14.92 0.05 -4.81
C THR A 74 -14.04 1.18 -5.33
N LYS A 75 -13.52 1.07 -6.57
CA LYS A 75 -12.72 2.13 -7.19
C LYS A 75 -13.48 3.45 -7.24
N ARG A 76 -14.71 3.44 -7.74
CA ARG A 76 -15.57 4.64 -7.81
C ARG A 76 -15.82 5.26 -6.43
N ARG A 77 -16.12 4.42 -5.42
CA ARG A 77 -16.32 4.90 -4.04
C ARG A 77 -15.07 5.55 -3.44
N LEU A 78 -13.89 5.09 -3.83
CA LEU A 78 -12.60 5.63 -3.39
C LEU A 78 -12.09 6.79 -4.26
N GLY A 79 -12.84 7.19 -5.30
CA GLY A 79 -12.40 8.21 -6.25
C GLY A 79 -11.16 7.81 -7.05
N LEU A 80 -10.95 6.51 -7.26
CA LEU A 80 -9.93 6.01 -8.20
C LEU A 80 -10.51 6.01 -9.63
N ASP A 81 -9.64 6.00 -10.64
CA ASP A 81 -10.05 5.90 -12.04
C ASP A 81 -10.83 4.60 -12.37
N ASP A 82 -11.39 4.51 -13.57
CA ASP A 82 -12.17 3.35 -14.03
C ASP A 82 -11.33 2.20 -14.61
N GLU A 83 -10.01 2.37 -14.80
CA GLU A 83 -9.17 1.29 -15.32
C GLU A 83 -9.07 0.14 -14.31
N ARG A 84 -8.73 -1.08 -14.73
CA ARG A 84 -8.52 -2.17 -13.77
C ARG A 84 -7.27 -1.89 -12.95
N SER A 85 -7.32 -2.18 -11.65
CA SER A 85 -6.14 -2.09 -10.79
C SER A 85 -6.14 -3.16 -9.71
N TRP A 86 -4.94 -3.50 -9.26
CA TRP A 86 -4.69 -4.60 -8.33
C TRP A 86 -3.85 -4.14 -7.16
N ILE A 87 -4.19 -4.62 -5.97
CA ILE A 87 -3.37 -4.54 -4.76
C ILE A 87 -2.32 -5.64 -4.86
N VAL A 88 -1.06 -5.28 -5.05
CA VAL A 88 0.05 -6.24 -5.15
C VAL A 88 0.35 -6.83 -3.78
N LEU A 89 0.50 -8.16 -3.72
CA LEU A 89 0.76 -8.88 -2.46
C LEU A 89 2.19 -9.43 -2.38
N THR A 90 2.89 -9.51 -3.51
CA THR A 90 4.27 -10.02 -3.59
C THR A 90 5.31 -9.03 -3.09
N GLU A 91 4.94 -7.77 -2.94
CA GLU A 91 5.82 -6.71 -2.46
C GLU A 91 5.12 -5.80 -1.44
N SER A 92 5.86 -5.26 -0.47
CA SER A 92 5.38 -4.23 0.44
C SER A 92 6.49 -3.27 0.85
N ASN A 93 6.13 -2.03 1.16
CA ASN A 93 7.02 -1.09 1.83
C ASN A 93 6.73 -1.05 3.33
N ARG A 94 7.76 -0.79 4.13
CA ARG A 94 7.65 -0.59 5.58
C ARG A 94 8.36 0.69 6.00
N PHE A 95 7.72 1.53 6.80
CA PHE A 95 8.28 2.80 7.26
C PHE A 95 7.62 3.31 8.54
N ALA A 96 8.30 4.20 9.26
CA ALA A 96 7.73 4.96 10.37
C ALA A 96 6.80 6.05 9.83
N TRP A 97 5.59 6.15 10.37
CA TRP A 97 4.59 7.11 9.91
C TRP A 97 4.73 8.49 10.58
N PRO A 98 4.52 9.61 9.86
CA PRO A 98 4.37 9.69 8.40
C PRO A 98 5.74 9.53 7.72
N GLY A 99 5.78 8.79 6.60
CA GLY A 99 7.00 8.62 5.82
C GLY A 99 7.22 9.75 4.80
N PRO A 100 8.45 9.96 4.31
CA PRO A 100 8.78 11.02 3.34
C PRO A 100 8.05 10.86 1.99
N ASP A 101 7.67 9.64 1.67
CA ASP A 101 6.99 9.26 0.43
C ASP A 101 5.46 9.43 0.51
N VAL A 102 4.89 9.79 1.66
CA VAL A 102 3.45 10.07 1.78
C VAL A 102 3.13 11.36 1.03
N ARG A 103 2.16 11.31 0.11
CA ARG A 103 1.80 12.45 -0.73
C ARG A 103 0.43 13.00 -0.32
N PRO A 104 0.23 14.33 -0.43
CA PRO A 104 -1.05 14.93 -0.11
C PRO A 104 -2.12 14.50 -1.12
N LEU A 105 -3.35 14.37 -0.64
CA LEU A 105 -4.54 14.19 -1.46
C LEU A 105 -5.54 15.31 -1.17
N ASP A 106 -6.28 15.77 -2.18
CA ASP A 106 -7.31 16.82 -2.01
C ASP A 106 -8.60 16.25 -1.40
N THR A 107 -8.47 15.77 -0.16
CA THR A 107 -9.56 15.30 0.70
C THR A 107 -9.32 15.82 2.11
N GLU A 108 -10.38 15.94 2.91
CA GLU A 108 -10.30 16.39 4.31
C GLU A 108 -9.37 15.51 5.17
N SER A 109 -9.26 14.22 4.83
CA SER A 109 -8.47 13.25 5.59
C SER A 109 -7.10 12.93 5.01
N GLY A 110 -6.78 13.38 3.79
CA GLY A 110 -5.59 12.94 3.06
C GLY A 110 -5.63 11.49 2.56
N TYR A 111 -6.77 10.79 2.72
CA TYR A 111 -7.01 9.44 2.23
C TYR A 111 -8.04 9.44 1.09
N HIS A 112 -7.99 8.41 0.24
CA HIS A 112 -9.08 8.02 -0.65
C HIS A 112 -10.24 7.39 0.12
N GLY A 113 -9.94 6.65 1.20
CA GLY A 113 -10.93 6.03 2.08
C GLY A 113 -10.66 4.54 2.35
N PRO A 114 -11.55 3.87 3.10
CA PRO A 114 -11.39 2.47 3.48
C PRO A 114 -11.80 1.48 2.38
N LEU A 115 -11.07 0.37 2.26
CA LEU A 115 -11.54 -0.79 1.52
C LEU A 115 -12.82 -1.37 2.16
N PRO A 116 -13.71 -2.02 1.38
CA PRO A 116 -14.77 -2.83 1.95
C PRO A 116 -14.19 -3.91 2.88
N PRO A 117 -14.81 -4.20 4.04
CA PRO A 117 -14.29 -5.18 4.99
C PRO A 117 -13.98 -6.54 4.35
N ALA A 118 -14.88 -7.07 3.52
CA ALA A 118 -14.68 -8.36 2.84
C ALA A 118 -13.44 -8.37 1.91
N LEU A 119 -13.21 -7.27 1.18
CA LEU A 119 -12.04 -7.12 0.32
C LEU A 119 -10.76 -7.04 1.16
N PHE A 120 -10.80 -6.31 2.27
CA PHE A 120 -9.65 -6.19 3.16
C PHE A 120 -9.30 -7.53 3.85
N GLU A 121 -10.30 -8.29 4.28
CA GLU A 121 -10.09 -9.65 4.80
C GLU A 121 -9.47 -10.58 3.76
N GLU A 122 -9.92 -10.50 2.50
CA GLU A 122 -9.33 -11.26 1.40
C GLU A 122 -7.84 -10.91 1.20
N VAL A 123 -7.51 -9.62 1.19
CA VAL A 123 -6.13 -9.14 1.06
C VAL A 123 -5.27 -9.69 2.20
N LYS A 124 -5.71 -9.57 3.45
CA LYS A 124 -4.98 -10.10 4.62
C LYS A 124 -4.75 -11.61 4.51
N ARG A 125 -5.79 -12.37 4.19
CA ARG A 125 -5.73 -13.83 4.06
C ARG A 125 -4.73 -14.26 2.99
N ARG A 126 -4.81 -13.66 1.79
CA ARG A 126 -3.90 -14.00 0.67
C ARG A 126 -2.46 -13.55 0.97
N PHE A 127 -2.28 -12.39 1.58
CA PHE A 127 -0.96 -11.89 1.99
C PHE A 127 -0.26 -12.84 2.96
N VAL A 128 -0.96 -13.31 4.00
CA VAL A 128 -0.42 -14.28 4.96
C VAL A 128 -0.02 -15.59 4.27
N GLY A 129 -0.83 -16.06 3.31
CA GLY A 129 -0.50 -17.23 2.50
C GLY A 129 0.80 -17.06 1.71
N LEU A 130 0.97 -15.91 1.05
CA LEU A 130 2.19 -15.58 0.30
C LEU A 130 3.42 -15.46 1.19
N ALA A 131 3.29 -14.75 2.31
CA ALA A 131 4.37 -14.55 3.27
C ALA A 131 4.88 -15.88 3.85
N ARG A 132 3.97 -16.81 4.17
CA ARG A 132 4.32 -18.16 4.63
C ARG A 132 5.04 -19.00 3.56
N SER A 133 4.76 -18.75 2.29
CA SER A 133 5.41 -19.43 1.16
C SER A 133 6.75 -18.80 0.72
N GLN A 134 7.26 -17.80 1.44
CA GLN A 134 8.47 -17.04 1.10
C GLN A 134 8.43 -16.34 -0.29
N ARG A 135 7.22 -16.15 -0.87
CA ARG A 135 7.02 -15.46 -2.16
C ARG A 135 6.70 -13.96 -2.00
N HIS A 136 7.01 -13.39 -0.83
CA HIS A 136 6.78 -11.99 -0.53
C HIS A 136 8.09 -11.28 -0.19
N ARG A 137 8.31 -10.11 -0.80
CA ARG A 137 9.46 -9.22 -0.54
C ARG A 137 9.00 -7.98 0.20
N ALA A 138 9.79 -7.52 1.17
CA ALA A 138 9.52 -6.28 1.87
C ALA A 138 10.72 -5.33 1.72
N THR A 139 10.43 -4.07 1.40
CA THR A 139 11.43 -3.02 1.26
C THR A 139 11.34 -2.08 2.45
N PRO A 140 12.39 -1.95 3.28
CA PRO A 140 12.43 -0.91 4.30
C PRO A 140 12.59 0.45 3.63
N ARG A 141 11.90 1.47 4.16
CA ARG A 141 12.08 2.86 3.77
C ARG A 141 12.49 3.64 5.02
N SER A 142 13.72 4.11 5.02
CA SER A 142 14.23 5.03 6.03
C SER A 142 13.77 6.44 5.71
N SER A 143 13.33 7.16 6.75
CA SER A 143 13.32 8.62 6.76
C SER A 143 14.74 9.15 6.95
#